data_AF-A0A7W3RBZ2-F1
#
_entry.id   AF-A0A7W3RBZ2-F1
#
_cell.length_a   1.000
_cell.length_b   1.000
_cell.length_c   1.000
_cell.angle_alpha   90.00
_cell.angle_beta   90.00
_cell.angle_gamma   90.00
#
_symmetry.space_group_name_H-M   'P 1'
#
loop_
_entity.id
_entity.type
_entity.pdbx_description
1 polymer ?
#
loop_
_entity_poly.entity_id
_entity_poly.type
_entity_poly.pdbx_seq_one_letter_code
_entity_poly.pdbx_strand_id
1 'polypeptide(L)'
;MRITEAARRLGTSPRMLRYRESLGLLPPTREPGGHRRFGDAELRAVALALALEKRYDISPAELAFGLRVLAEPEVQARVRELGQRIGRLSAPPTRALDFEKEKALRLLRRT
;
A
#
# COMPACT_ATOMS: atom_id res chain seq x y z
N MET A 1 -8.80 -13.15 18.66
CA MET A 1 -9.55 -12.07 19.34
C MET A 1 -10.76 -11.64 18.51
N ARG A 2 -11.94 -11.39 19.10
CA ARG A 2 -13.13 -10.91 18.34
C ARG A 2 -12.95 -9.44 17.92
N ILE A 3 -13.68 -8.98 16.89
CA ILE A 3 -13.60 -7.59 16.39
C ILE A 3 -13.82 -6.53 17.47
N THR A 4 -14.73 -6.78 18.43
CA THR A 4 -15.02 -5.84 19.52
C THR A 4 -13.85 -5.69 20.48
N GLU A 5 -13.19 -6.80 20.79
CA GLU A 5 -12.02 -6.81 21.67
C GLU A 5 -10.79 -6.22 20.96
N ALA A 6 -10.63 -6.48 19.66
CA ALA A 6 -9.63 -5.85 18.82
C ALA A 6 -9.80 -4.32 18.78
N ALA A 7 -11.03 -3.86 18.57
CA ALA A 7 -11.37 -2.45 18.55
C ALA A 7 -10.99 -1.78 19.88
N ARG A 8 -11.35 -2.39 21.02
CA ARG A 8 -10.97 -1.91 22.35
C ARG A 8 -9.46 -1.84 22.53
N ARG A 9 -8.71 -2.87 22.16
CA ARG A 9 -7.24 -2.92 22.29
C ARG A 9 -6.55 -1.87 21.42
N LEU A 10 -7.12 -1.56 20.27
CA LEU A 10 -6.60 -0.57 19.31
C LEU A 10 -7.11 0.86 19.54
N GLY A 11 -7.96 1.09 20.55
CA GLY A 11 -8.55 2.40 20.81
C GLY A 11 -9.45 2.90 19.68
N THR A 12 -10.10 1.99 18.94
CA THR A 12 -10.98 2.32 17.81
C THR A 12 -12.36 1.67 17.97
N SER A 13 -13.28 1.91 17.03
CA SER A 13 -14.61 1.30 17.04
C SER A 13 -14.69 0.05 16.15
N PRO A 14 -15.56 -0.93 16.47
CA PRO A 14 -15.78 -2.09 15.60
C PRO A 14 -16.28 -1.70 14.20
N ARG A 15 -17.07 -0.62 14.10
CA ARG A 15 -17.51 -0.03 12.82
C ARG A 15 -16.32 0.42 11.98
N MET A 16 -15.36 1.06 12.62
CA MET A 16 -14.18 1.63 12.00
C MET A 16 -13.17 0.54 11.57
N LEU A 17 -13.11 -0.59 12.28
CA LEU A 17 -12.41 -1.80 11.80
C LEU A 17 -13.09 -2.41 10.57
N ARG A 18 -14.41 -2.55 10.57
CA ARG A 18 -15.16 -3.04 9.39
C ARG A 18 -14.98 -2.13 8.16
N TYR A 19 -14.93 -0.82 8.39
CA TYR A 19 -14.65 0.14 7.32
C TYR A 19 -13.25 -0.09 6.72
N ARG A 20 -12.21 -0.20 7.55
CA ARG A 20 -10.86 -0.52 7.06
C ARG A 20 -10.78 -1.85 6.31
N GLU A 21 -11.49 -2.86 6.77
CA GLU A 21 -11.59 -4.14 6.08
C GLU A 21 -12.24 -4.00 4.70
N SER A 22 -13.33 -3.22 4.59
CA SER A 22 -13.97 -2.96 3.30
C SER A 22 -13.06 -2.23 2.30
N LEU A 23 -12.08 -1.49 2.81
CA LEU A 23 -11.04 -0.81 2.01
C LEU A 23 -9.85 -1.72 1.67
N GLY A 24 -9.82 -2.97 2.17
CA GLY A 24 -8.70 -3.88 1.96
C GLY A 24 -7.48 -3.61 2.85
N LEU A 25 -7.60 -2.79 3.90
CA LEU A 25 -6.51 -2.52 4.86
C LEU A 25 -6.31 -3.62 5.90
N LEU A 26 -7.13 -4.66 5.85
CA LEU A 26 -7.07 -5.82 6.73
C LEU A 26 -6.99 -7.08 5.86
N PRO A 27 -6.14 -8.06 6.22
CA PRO A 27 -6.13 -9.33 5.51
C PRO A 27 -7.51 -10.00 5.62
N PRO A 28 -7.98 -10.70 4.57
CA PRO A 28 -9.25 -11.40 4.59
C PRO A 28 -9.19 -12.51 5.65
N THR A 29 -9.82 -12.29 6.80
CA THR A 29 -9.94 -13.29 7.87
C THR A 29 -11.11 -14.22 7.53
N ARG A 30 -10.93 -15.06 6.51
CA ARG A 30 -11.90 -16.10 6.15
C ARG A 30 -11.52 -17.42 6.83
N GLU A 31 -12.16 -17.70 7.96
CA GLU A 31 -12.52 -19.08 8.29
C GLU A 31 -13.92 -19.36 7.73
N PRO A 32 -14.14 -20.44 6.95
CA PRO A 32 -15.48 -20.80 6.50
C PRO A 32 -16.34 -21.16 7.73
N GLY A 33 -17.39 -20.37 8.00
CA GLY A 33 -18.36 -20.66 9.07
C GLY A 33 -17.99 -20.18 10.49
N GLY A 34 -16.86 -19.50 10.67
CA GLY A 34 -16.36 -19.04 11.98
C GLY A 34 -16.54 -17.54 12.25
N HIS A 35 -16.66 -17.17 13.53
CA HIS A 35 -16.58 -15.76 13.96
C HIS A 35 -15.16 -15.23 13.75
N ARG A 36 -15.01 -14.06 13.09
CA ARG A 36 -13.69 -13.45 12.76
C ARG A 36 -12.76 -13.39 13.98
N ARG A 37 -11.55 -13.92 13.80
CA ARG A 37 -10.47 -13.85 14.79
C ARG A 37 -9.34 -12.96 14.27
N PHE A 38 -9.09 -11.86 14.97
CA PHE A 38 -7.87 -11.06 14.85
C PHE A 38 -6.78 -11.74 15.67
N GLY A 39 -5.66 -12.11 15.04
CA GLY A 39 -4.44 -12.52 15.70
C GLY A 39 -3.52 -11.31 15.91
N ASP A 40 -2.35 -11.53 16.53
CA ASP A 40 -1.43 -10.43 16.83
C ASP A 40 -0.82 -9.81 15.58
N ALA A 41 -0.69 -10.56 14.48
CA ALA A 41 -0.19 -10.04 13.21
C ALA A 41 -1.16 -9.00 12.62
N GLU A 42 -2.46 -9.30 12.62
CA GLU A 42 -3.50 -8.38 12.15
C GLU A 42 -3.53 -7.11 13.00
N LEU A 43 -3.40 -7.23 14.32
CA LEU A 43 -3.39 -6.07 15.21
C LEU A 43 -2.20 -5.17 14.97
N ARG A 44 -1.00 -5.74 14.75
CA ARG A 44 0.19 -4.95 14.41
C ARG A 44 -0.01 -4.22 13.09
N ALA A 45 -0.61 -4.86 12.08
CA ALA A 45 -0.93 -4.22 10.82
C ALA A 45 -1.90 -3.04 11.00
N VAL A 46 -2.98 -3.21 11.77
CA VAL A 46 -3.92 -2.10 12.05
C VAL A 46 -3.25 -0.99 12.84
N ALA A 47 -2.45 -1.32 13.85
CA ALA A 47 -1.73 -0.32 14.63
C ALA A 47 -0.79 0.51 13.75
N LEU A 48 -0.11 -0.12 12.79
CA LEU A 48 0.71 0.58 11.81
C LEU A 48 -0.13 1.47 10.89
N ALA A 49 -1.26 0.98 10.38
CA ALA A 49 -2.16 1.79 9.56
C ALA A 49 -2.63 3.04 10.32
N LEU A 50 -3.08 2.89 11.57
CA LEU A 50 -3.47 4.00 12.44
C LEU A 50 -2.33 5.00 12.67
N ALA A 51 -1.11 4.51 12.84
CA ALA A 51 0.06 5.36 13.01
C ALA A 51 0.40 6.16 11.74
N LEU A 52 0.28 5.54 10.55
CA LEU A 52 0.49 6.21 9.26
C LEU A 52 -0.58 7.27 9.01
N GLU A 53 -1.85 6.93 9.21
CA GLU A 53 -2.99 7.86 9.10
C GLU A 53 -2.75 9.10 9.96
N LYS A 54 -2.38 8.92 11.23
CA LYS A 54 -2.10 10.03 12.15
C LYS A 54 -0.85 10.83 11.75
N ARG A 55 0.23 10.16 11.32
CA ARG A 55 1.52 10.81 11.03
C ARG A 55 1.47 11.69 9.79
N TYR A 56 0.74 11.25 8.78
CA TYR A 56 0.65 11.94 7.49
C TYR A 56 -0.63 12.74 7.34
N ASP A 57 -1.49 12.73 8.37
CA ASP A 57 -2.82 13.37 8.36
C ASP A 57 -3.66 12.95 7.15
N ILE A 58 -3.72 11.62 6.95
CA ILE A 58 -4.45 11.01 5.84
C ILE A 58 -5.58 10.12 6.36
N SER A 59 -6.64 10.03 5.58
CA SER A 59 -7.76 9.13 5.82
C SER A 59 -7.40 7.67 5.53
N PRO A 60 -8.17 6.70 6.08
CA PRO A 60 -8.03 5.29 5.72
C PRO A 60 -8.18 5.03 4.22
N ALA A 61 -9.04 5.79 3.53
CA ALA A 61 -9.26 5.61 2.10
C ALA A 61 -8.05 6.03 1.26
N GLU A 62 -7.37 7.11 1.66
CA GLU A 62 -6.13 7.55 1.01
C GLU A 62 -4.99 6.56 1.25
N LEU A 63 -4.87 6.02 2.46
CA LEU A 63 -3.89 4.97 2.74
C LEU A 63 -4.17 3.72 1.90
N ALA A 64 -5.43 3.29 1.81
CA ALA A 64 -5.83 2.16 0.99
C ALA A 64 -5.54 2.40 -0.50
N PHE A 65 -5.82 3.60 -1.00
CA PHE A 65 -5.46 3.98 -2.36
C PHE A 65 -3.95 4.01 -2.57
N GLY A 66 -3.16 4.48 -1.60
CA GLY A 66 -1.71 4.42 -1.64
C GLY A 66 -1.18 2.99 -1.78
N LEU A 67 -1.72 2.04 -1.01
CA LEU A 67 -1.39 0.61 -1.16
C LEU A 67 -1.80 0.08 -2.53
N ARG A 68 -2.97 0.49 -3.04
CA ARG A 68 -3.43 0.13 -4.37
C ARG A 68 -2.47 0.60 -5.47
N VAL A 69 -1.99 1.84 -5.37
CA VAL A 69 -0.96 2.40 -6.27
C VAL A 69 0.33 1.59 -6.23
N LEU A 70 0.69 1.00 -5.09
CA LEU A 70 1.87 0.14 -4.97
C LEU A 70 1.63 -1.28 -5.51
N ALA A 71 0.41 -1.80 -5.42
CA ALA A 71 0.07 -3.17 -5.77
C ALA A 71 -0.38 -3.35 -7.23
N GLU A 72 -1.02 -2.34 -7.83
CA GLU A 72 -1.59 -2.41 -9.18
C GLU A 72 -0.76 -1.59 -10.19
N PRO A 73 0.00 -2.25 -11.10
CA PRO A 73 0.88 -1.55 -12.04
C PRO A 73 0.15 -0.55 -12.95
N GLU A 74 -1.08 -0.87 -13.37
CA GLU A 74 -1.88 0.02 -14.19
C GLU A 74 -2.26 1.30 -13.44
N VAL A 75 -2.74 1.18 -12.20
CA VAL A 75 -3.07 2.34 -11.35
C VAL A 75 -1.84 3.19 -11.10
N GLN A 76 -0.70 2.54 -10.82
CA GLN A 76 0.58 3.23 -10.65
C GLN A 76 0.95 4.07 -11.88
N ALA A 77 0.83 3.50 -13.09
CA ALA A 77 1.16 4.19 -14.33
C ALA A 77 0.28 5.43 -14.53
N ARG A 78 -1.04 5.32 -14.27
CA ARG A 78 -1.98 6.45 -14.40
C ARG A 78 -1.73 7.55 -13.39
N VAL A 79 -1.48 7.21 -12.12
CA VAL A 79 -1.16 8.21 -11.08
C VAL A 79 0.17 8.91 -11.38
N ARG A 80 1.17 8.17 -11.90
CA ARG A 80 2.43 8.78 -12.35
C ARG A 80 2.24 9.73 -13.53
N GLU A 81 1.44 9.35 -14.52
CA GLU A 81 1.11 10.20 -15.66
C GLU A 81 0.46 11.52 -15.18
N LEU A 82 -0.52 11.44 -14.27
CA LEU A 82 -1.11 12.63 -13.64
C LEU A 82 -0.03 13.48 -12.97
N GLY A 83 0.82 12.87 -12.13
CA GLY A 83 1.90 13.56 -11.43
C GLY A 83 2.88 14.27 -12.35
N GLN A 84 3.16 13.70 -13.53
CA GLN A 84 3.98 14.33 -14.57
C GLN A 84 3.25 15.52 -15.21
N ARG A 85 1.98 15.36 -15.58
CA ARG A 85 1.17 16.43 -16.20
C ARG A 85 1.03 17.66 -15.30
N ILE A 86 0.96 17.47 -13.98
CA ILE A 86 0.87 18.56 -12.99
C ILE A 86 2.24 19.04 -12.49
N GLY A 87 3.34 18.54 -13.04
CA GLY A 87 4.71 18.94 -12.68
C GLY A 87 5.17 18.51 -11.28
N ARG A 88 4.48 17.55 -10.65
CA ARG A 88 4.84 17.02 -9.32
C ARG A 88 5.84 15.86 -9.37
N LEU A 89 5.91 15.15 -10.50
CA LEU A 89 6.87 14.08 -10.73
C LEU A 89 7.67 14.39 -11.99
N SER A 90 8.99 14.39 -11.89
CA SER A 90 9.84 14.33 -13.09
C SER A 90 9.78 12.94 -13.70
N ALA A 91 9.77 12.85 -15.03
CA ALA A 91 9.95 11.58 -15.71
C ALA A 91 11.24 10.91 -15.19
N PRO A 92 11.24 9.59 -14.92
CA PRO A 92 12.46 8.90 -14.53
C PRO A 92 13.54 9.17 -15.60
N PRO A 93 14.80 9.41 -15.22
CA PRO A 93 15.87 9.64 -16.18
C PRO A 93 16.14 8.34 -16.96
N THR A 94 15.42 8.15 -18.07
CA THR A 94 15.57 7.02 -18.99
C THR A 94 17.02 6.88 -19.48
N ARG A 95 17.76 8.01 -19.52
CA ARG A 95 19.17 8.05 -19.95
C ARG A 95 20.15 7.21 -19.10
N ALA A 96 19.86 6.93 -17.82
CA ALA A 96 20.79 6.18 -16.98
C ALA A 96 20.77 4.66 -17.27
N LEU A 97 19.61 4.12 -17.65
CA LEU A 97 19.46 2.70 -17.98
C LEU A 97 19.95 2.36 -19.39
N ASP A 98 19.84 3.31 -20.33
CA ASP A 98 20.38 3.16 -21.67
C ASP A 98 21.91 3.15 -21.66
N PHE A 99 22.54 3.99 -20.82
CA PHE A 99 24.00 4.06 -20.72
C PHE A 99 24.64 2.76 -20.24
N GLU A 100 24.04 2.11 -19.23
CA GLU A 100 24.53 0.82 -18.70
C GLU A 100 24.34 -0.32 -19.71
N LYS A 101 23.19 -0.35 -20.42
CA LYS A 101 22.95 -1.32 -21.49
C LYS A 101 23.92 -1.13 -22.66
N GLU A 102 24.16 0.11 -23.06
CA GLU A 102 25.06 0.42 -24.18
C GLU A 102 26.52 0.10 -23.84
N LYS A 103 26.94 0.35 -22.60
CA LYS A 103 28.26 -0.05 -22.09
C LYS A 103 28.43 -1.57 -22.07
N ALA A 104 27.44 -2.31 -21.59
CA ALA A 104 27.45 -3.77 -21.58
C ALA A 104 27.51 -4.36 -23.00
N LEU A 105 26.74 -3.80 -23.95
CA LEU A 105 26.77 -4.20 -25.36
C LEU A 105 28.12 -3.91 -26.03
N ARG A 106 28.79 -2.80 -25.67
CA ARG A 106 30.14 -2.50 -26.18
C ARG A 106 31.21 -3.45 -25.65
N LEU A 107 31.07 -3.94 -24.43
CA LEU A 107 32.01 -4.90 -23.84
C LEU A 107 31.88 -6.30 -24.46
N LEU A 108 30.65 -6.72 -24.83
CA LEU A 108 30.39 -8.01 -25.48
C LEU A 108 30.80 -8.05 -26.97
N ARG A 109 30.93 -6.89 -27.63
CA ARG A 109 31.36 -6.80 -29.04
C ARG A 109 32.87 -6.73 -29.23
N ARG A 110 33.66 -6.79 -28.15
CA ARG A 110 35.12 -6.58 -28.16
C ARG A 110 35.95 -7.82 -27.81
N THR A 111 35.31 -8.98 -27.72
CA THR A 111 35.89 -10.33 -27.65
C THR A 111 35.59 -11.07 -28.94
#